data_AF-A0A529SDC1-F1
#
_entry.id   AF-A0A529SDC1-F1
#
_cell.length_a   1.000
_cell.length_b   1.000
_cell.length_c   1.000
_cell.angle_alpha   90.00
_cell.angle_beta   90.00
_cell.angle_gamma   90.00
#
_symmetry.space_group_name_H-M   'P 1'
#
loop_
_entity.id
_entity.type
_entity.pdbx_description
1 polymer ?
#
loop_
_entity_poly.entity_id
_entity_poly.type
_entity_poly.pdbx_seq_one_letter_code
_entity_poly.pdbx_strand_id
1 'polypeptide(L)'
;TVIARKEVQLSGGVINTPQLLMLSGIGAPDELAAHGIQTRVNLPAVGKNLQDHVSVILMYRRRGPGPFLHNMRADRIGLDFAKTYLTGRGFSGDVPGG
;
A
#
# COMPACT_ATOMS: atom_id res chain seq x y z
N THR A 1 2.68 17.99 -20.54
CA THR A 1 3.88 17.13 -20.71
C THR A 1 5.08 17.85 -20.12
N VAL A 2 5.99 17.14 -19.46
CA VAL A 2 7.26 17.72 -18.95
C VAL A 2 8.41 17.07 -19.72
N ILE A 3 9.47 17.83 -19.99
CA ILE A 3 10.63 17.38 -20.78
C ILE A 3 11.86 17.31 -19.87
N ALA A 4 12.62 16.22 -19.96
CA ALA A 4 13.91 16.07 -19.29
C ALA A 4 15.05 16.24 -20.29
N ARG A 5 16.03 17.10 -19.97
CA ARG A 5 17.20 17.36 -20.86
C ARG A 5 18.30 16.29 -20.78
N LYS A 6 18.32 15.48 -19.71
CA LYS A 6 19.39 14.51 -19.45
C LYS A 6 18.86 13.09 -19.37
N GLU A 7 18.03 12.81 -18.37
CA GLU A 7 17.58 11.45 -18.07
C GLU A 7 16.18 11.48 -17.44
N VAL A 8 15.47 10.36 -17.57
CA VAL A 8 14.24 10.05 -16.83
C VAL A 8 14.49 8.79 -16.00
N GLN A 9 14.37 8.89 -14.68
CA GLN A 9 14.50 7.76 -13.75
C GLN A 9 13.12 7.33 -13.26
N LEU A 10 12.87 6.02 -13.22
CA LEU A 10 11.62 5.46 -12.74
C LEU A 10 11.79 4.90 -11.32
N SER A 11 11.01 5.40 -10.37
CA SER A 11 11.05 4.98 -8.97
C SER A 11 9.64 4.80 -8.40
N GLY A 12 8.71 4.31 -9.21
CA GLY A 12 7.31 4.07 -8.81
C GLY A 12 7.08 2.81 -7.97
N GLY A 13 8.15 2.09 -7.60
CA GLY A 13 8.08 0.81 -6.90
C GLY A 13 7.73 -0.37 -7.81
N VAL A 14 7.70 -1.58 -7.22
CA VAL A 14 7.54 -2.85 -7.94
C VAL A 14 6.19 -3.00 -8.66
N ILE A 15 5.17 -2.23 -8.27
CA ILE A 15 3.85 -2.25 -8.90
C ILE A 15 3.74 -1.21 -10.03
N ASN A 16 4.08 0.06 -9.76
CA ASN A 16 3.82 1.12 -10.74
C ASN A 16 4.90 1.25 -11.82
N THR A 17 6.17 0.97 -11.52
CA THR A 17 7.25 1.04 -12.51
C THR A 17 7.01 0.11 -13.71
N PRO A 18 6.74 -1.20 -13.55
CA PRO A 18 6.48 -2.06 -14.70
C PRO A 18 5.21 -1.66 -15.45
N GLN A 19 4.17 -1.18 -14.77
CA GLN A 19 2.97 -0.65 -15.43
C GLN A 19 3.31 0.54 -16.34
N LEU A 20 4.09 1.50 -15.84
CA LEU A 20 4.47 2.69 -16.62
C LEU A 20 5.35 2.32 -17.82
N LEU A 21 6.23 1.32 -17.68
CA LEU A 21 7.02 0.78 -18.79
C LEU A 21 6.10 0.18 -19.87
N MET A 22 5.13 -0.66 -19.49
CA MET A 22 4.18 -1.27 -20.43
C MET A 22 3.34 -0.22 -21.15
N LEU A 23 2.79 0.76 -20.42
CA LEU A 23 2.06 1.90 -21.00
C LEU A 23 2.91 2.74 -21.96
N SER A 24 4.23 2.72 -21.78
CA SER A 24 5.21 3.39 -22.66
C SER A 24 5.65 2.53 -23.85
N GLY A 25 5.07 1.33 -24.02
CA GLY A 25 5.41 0.39 -25.10
C GLY A 25 6.61 -0.51 -24.81
N ILE A 26 7.00 -0.68 -23.54
CA ILE A 26 8.14 -1.51 -23.12
C ILE A 26 7.60 -2.71 -22.34
N GLY A 27 7.57 -3.89 -22.97
CA GLY A 27 6.93 -5.09 -22.39
C GLY A 27 6.81 -6.25 -23.38
N ALA A 28 5.98 -7.24 -23.05
CA ALA A 28 5.69 -8.38 -23.92
C ALA A 28 4.76 -7.98 -25.08
N PRO A 29 5.13 -8.21 -26.37
CA PRO A 29 4.37 -7.70 -27.51
C PRO A 29 2.89 -8.11 -27.54
N ASP A 30 2.60 -9.37 -27.21
CA ASP A 30 1.23 -9.89 -27.24
C ASP A 30 0.37 -9.26 -26.13
N GLU A 31 0.94 -9.03 -24.94
CA GLU A 31 0.25 -8.36 -23.82
C GLU A 31 0.00 -6.89 -24.13
N LEU A 32 0.98 -6.20 -24.74
CA LEU A 32 0.82 -4.80 -25.17
C LEU A 32 -0.22 -4.67 -26.29
N ALA A 33 -0.20 -5.58 -27.27
CA ALA A 33 -1.14 -5.61 -28.39
C ALA A 33 -2.58 -5.82 -27.91
N ALA A 34 -2.79 -6.66 -26.89
CA ALA A 34 -4.10 -6.86 -26.27
C ALA A 34 -4.70 -5.56 -25.68
N HIS A 35 -3.86 -4.57 -25.36
CA HIS A 35 -4.26 -3.27 -24.83
C HIS A 35 -4.17 -2.13 -25.87
N GLY A 36 -3.94 -2.45 -27.15
CA GLY A 36 -3.81 -1.45 -28.22
C GLY A 36 -2.51 -0.62 -28.13
N ILE A 37 -1.49 -1.12 -27.44
CA ILE A 37 -0.22 -0.42 -27.25
C ILE A 37 0.80 -0.93 -28.27
N GLN A 38 1.38 -0.02 -29.05
CA GLN A 38 2.49 -0.36 -29.94
C GLN A 38 3.73 -0.75 -29.13
N THR A 39 4.29 -1.92 -29.41
CA THR A 39 5.55 -2.35 -28.80
C THR A 39 6.69 -1.51 -29.36
N ARG A 40 7.37 -0.76 -28.49
CA ARG A 40 8.61 -0.02 -28.79
C ARG A 40 9.86 -0.83 -28.45
N VAL A 41 9.80 -1.58 -27.35
CA VAL A 41 10.88 -2.46 -26.89
C VAL A 41 10.26 -3.79 -26.44
N ASN A 42 10.67 -4.89 -27.08
CA ASN A 42 10.28 -6.23 -26.68
C ASN A 42 11.06 -6.65 -25.43
N LEU A 43 10.43 -6.54 -24.26
CA LEU A 43 11.03 -6.88 -22.97
C LEU A 43 10.01 -7.67 -22.13
N PRO A 44 9.86 -8.98 -22.39
CA PRO A 44 8.74 -9.77 -21.85
C PRO A 44 8.82 -10.01 -20.33
N ALA A 45 9.97 -9.76 -19.71
CA ALA A 45 10.15 -9.86 -18.26
C ALA A 45 9.55 -8.68 -17.48
N VAL A 46 9.17 -7.57 -18.14
CA VAL A 46 8.54 -6.43 -17.47
C VAL A 46 7.22 -6.86 -16.83
N GLY A 47 7.04 -6.52 -15.55
CA GLY A 47 5.85 -6.90 -14.78
C GLY A 47 5.80 -8.36 -14.35
N LYS A 48 6.88 -9.14 -14.59
CA LYS A 48 7.02 -10.52 -14.13
C LYS A 48 7.94 -10.61 -12.92
N ASN A 49 8.04 -11.80 -12.32
CA ASN A 49 8.91 -12.09 -11.18
C ASN A 49 8.65 -11.18 -9.95
N LEU A 50 7.38 -10.86 -9.69
CA LEU A 50 6.99 -10.22 -8.43
C LEU A 50 7.29 -11.17 -7.28
N GLN A 51 8.09 -10.70 -6.32
CA GLN A 51 8.40 -11.42 -5.10
C GLN A 51 7.83 -10.64 -3.93
N ASP A 52 7.31 -11.39 -2.97
CA ASP A 52 6.80 -10.86 -1.73
C ASP A 52 7.06 -11.87 -0.61
N HIS A 53 6.96 -11.41 0.63
CA HIS A 53 6.97 -12.27 1.79
C HIS A 53 5.55 -12.74 2.08
N VAL A 54 5.30 -14.04 1.95
CA VAL A 54 4.02 -14.63 2.31
C VAL A 54 3.79 -14.43 3.80
N SER A 55 2.65 -13.81 4.15
CA SER A 55 2.24 -13.54 5.52
C SER A 55 0.99 -14.35 5.87
N VAL A 56 0.91 -14.83 7.12
CA VAL A 56 -0.25 -15.52 7.66
C VAL A 56 -0.76 -14.76 8.87
N ILE A 57 -2.04 -14.44 8.86
CA ILE A 57 -2.71 -13.82 10.00
C ILE A 57 -3.11 -14.93 10.98
N LEU A 58 -2.53 -14.90 12.18
CA LEU A 58 -2.90 -15.80 13.27
C LEU A 58 -3.82 -15.07 14.25
N MET A 59 -5.08 -15.50 14.31
CA MET A 59 -6.06 -14.94 15.24
C MET A 59 -6.30 -15.91 16.40
N TYR A 60 -6.18 -15.40 17.63
CA TYR A 60 -6.41 -16.19 18.85
C TYR A 60 -7.55 -15.60 19.68
N ARG A 61 -8.40 -16.48 20.22
CA ARG A 61 -9.42 -16.07 21.18
C ARG A 61 -8.77 -15.75 22.52
N ARG A 62 -9.03 -14.54 23.04
CA ARG A 62 -8.66 -14.19 24.41
C ARG A 62 -9.58 -14.90 25.42
N ARG A 63 -9.02 -15.25 26.59
CA ARG A 63 -9.77 -15.85 27.71
C ARG A 63 -10.79 -14.90 28.35
N GLY A 64 -10.60 -13.58 28.18
CA GLY A 64 -11.50 -12.56 28.72
C GLY A 64 -11.52 -11.30 27.85
N PRO A 65 -12.37 -10.31 28.21
CA PRO A 65 -12.41 -9.03 27.51
C PRO A 65 -11.07 -8.32 27.66
N GLY A 66 -10.56 -7.78 26.55
CA GLY A 66 -9.33 -6.99 26.59
C GLY A 66 -9.58 -5.52 26.89
N PRO A 67 -8.50 -4.75 27.10
CA PRO A 67 -8.57 -3.34 27.47
C PRO A 67 -9.27 -2.51 26.39
N PHE A 68 -9.25 -2.96 25.13
CA PHE A 68 -9.94 -2.29 24.03
C PHE A 68 -11.44 -2.08 24.33
N LEU A 69 -12.17 -3.17 24.58
CA LEU A 69 -13.61 -3.12 24.87
C LEU A 69 -13.90 -2.35 26.18
N HIS A 70 -13.00 -2.43 27.16
CA HIS A 70 -13.12 -1.71 28.43
C HIS A 70 -13.00 -0.18 28.26
N ASN A 71 -12.11 0.25 27.36
CA ASN A 71 -11.84 1.66 27.07
C ASN A 71 -12.83 2.25 26.06
N MET A 72 -13.49 1.42 25.25
CA MET A 72 -14.54 1.84 24.31
C MET A 72 -15.87 2.26 24.96
N ARG A 73 -16.03 2.12 26.27
CA ARG A 73 -17.23 2.64 26.94
C ARG A 73 -17.35 4.16 26.75
N ALA A 74 -18.57 4.63 26.49
CA ALA A 74 -18.84 6.02 26.10
C ALA A 74 -18.26 7.06 27.07
N ASP A 75 -18.36 6.81 28.38
CA ASP A 75 -17.86 7.69 29.45
C ASP A 75 -16.34 7.86 29.42
N ARG A 76 -15.62 6.85 28.94
CA ARG A 76 -14.15 6.82 28.94
C ARG A 76 -13.61 7.26 27.60
N ILE A 77 -14.17 6.73 26.51
CA ILE A 77 -13.71 7.06 25.17
C ILE A 77 -13.96 8.55 24.85
N GLY A 78 -15.05 9.14 25.35
CA GLY A 78 -15.31 10.57 25.19
C GLY A 78 -14.26 11.46 25.87
N LEU A 79 -13.90 11.14 27.11
CA LEU A 79 -12.85 11.86 27.84
C LEU A 79 -11.47 11.64 27.21
N ASP A 80 -11.20 10.43 26.76
CA ASP A 80 -9.92 10.09 26.13
C ASP A 80 -9.77 10.74 24.74
N PHE A 81 -10.85 10.91 23.98
CA PHE A 81 -10.84 11.72 22.75
C PHE A 81 -10.47 13.18 23.02
N ALA A 82 -11.10 13.80 24.02
CA ALA A 82 -10.78 15.17 24.41
C ALA A 82 -9.31 15.30 24.84
N LYS A 83 -8.82 14.36 25.64
CA LYS A 83 -7.41 14.31 26.07
C LYS A 83 -6.47 14.11 24.88
N THR A 84 -6.76 13.18 23.98
CA THR A 84 -5.95 12.90 22.79
C THR A 84 -5.89 14.11 21.89
N TYR A 85 -7.01 14.80 21.66
CA TYR A 85 -7.06 16.01 20.86
C TYR A 85 -6.17 17.13 21.44
N LEU A 86 -6.19 17.32 22.77
CA LEU A 86 -5.44 18.40 23.42
C LEU A 86 -3.95 18.08 23.62
N THR A 87 -3.59 16.81 23.75
CA THR A 87 -2.23 16.41 24.17
C THR A 87 -1.48 15.56 23.14
N GLY A 88 -2.15 15.12 22.07
CA GLY A 88 -1.64 14.13 21.13
C GLY A 88 -1.42 12.75 21.74
N ARG A 89 -1.90 12.51 22.97
CA ARG A 89 -1.66 11.29 23.74
C ARG A 89 -2.96 10.73 24.31
N GLY A 90 -3.29 9.51 23.95
CA GLY A 90 -4.40 8.77 24.52
C GLY A 90 -4.67 7.49 23.75
N PHE A 91 -5.45 6.62 24.38
CA PHE A 91 -5.79 5.32 23.83
C PHE A 91 -6.61 5.43 22.53
N SER A 92 -7.40 6.50 22.36
CA SER A 92 -8.20 6.77 21.17
C SER A 92 -7.37 7.23 19.97
N GLY A 93 -6.13 7.65 20.19
CA GLY A 93 -5.17 7.99 19.13
C GLY A 93 -4.29 6.81 18.71
N ASP A 94 -4.37 5.70 19.45
CA ASP A 94 -3.63 4.47 19.21
C ASP A 94 -4.58 3.43 18.63
N VAL A 95 -4.32 2.96 17.41
CA VAL A 95 -5.15 1.93 16.78
C VAL A 95 -4.58 0.59 17.23
N PRO A 96 -5.34 -0.25 17.98
CA PRO A 96 -4.82 -1.52 18.46
C PRO A 96 -4.80 -2.53 17.32
N GLY A 97 -3.78 -2.41 16.48
CA GLY A 97 -3.46 -3.32 15.39
C GLY A 97 -1.95 -3.51 15.21
N GLY A 98 -1.13 -2.73 15.93
CA GLY A 98 0.22 -2.39 15.47
C GLY A 98 0.18 -1.14 14.61
#